data_AF-A0A3B0BU21-F1
#
_entry.id   AF-A0A3B0BU21-F1
#
_cell.length_a   1.000
_cell.length_b   1.000
_cell.length_c   1.000
_cell.angle_alpha   90.00
_cell.angle_beta   90.00
_cell.angle_gamma   90.00
#
_symmetry.space_group_name_H-M   'P 1'
#
loop_
_entity.id
_entity.type
_entity.pdbx_description
1 polymer ?
#
loop_
_entity_poly.entity_id
_entity_poly.type
_entity_poly.pdbx_seq_one_letter_code
_entity_poly.pdbx_strand_id
1 'polypeptide(L)'
;MLDLTLRPNFHIKPGSEFLAEIRDLGESNGGREGLFLTEHHIYGSSRLGMERKNLEILEEEPILERTFFENKVSDKRYELSNHLGNVLSVITDRKVSNADGSFGPDVVAYNDYYPFGMLLPNRHGNSGDYRYGFQGQEMDNEVKGEGNSINYKYRMHDPRVGRFFARDPLEDSYAWNSPYVFSSNRVIDGAELEGLEAKTVINYWDQHQNGDWYVSRSISAVSDDGEGDFVVEVYNYKVKDNTFINKQKYSQARAYNDGHLSGLKTAANYS
;
A
#
# COMPACT_ATOMS: atom_id res chain seq x y z
N MET A 1 24.09 -11.42 25.57
CA MET A 1 23.98 -12.78 25.00
C MET A 1 25.41 -13.23 24.75
N LEU A 2 25.81 -14.42 25.20
CA LEU A 2 27.21 -14.84 25.16
C LEU A 2 27.47 -15.51 23.81
N ASP A 3 28.11 -14.81 22.88
CA ASP A 3 28.46 -15.38 21.57
C ASP A 3 29.63 -16.35 21.72
N LEU A 4 29.48 -17.53 21.13
CA LEU A 4 30.43 -18.63 21.24
C LEU A 4 31.09 -18.84 19.87
N THR A 5 32.25 -18.22 19.67
CA THR A 5 33.02 -18.35 18.43
C THR A 5 33.90 -19.59 18.46
N LEU A 6 33.65 -20.55 17.55
CA LEU A 6 34.50 -21.74 17.40
C LEU A 6 35.76 -21.40 16.60
N ARG A 7 36.92 -21.89 17.03
CA ARG A 7 38.20 -21.69 16.33
C ARG A 7 38.37 -22.69 15.18
N PRO A 8 39.21 -22.38 14.17
CA PRO A 8 39.58 -23.34 13.12
C PRO A 8 40.13 -24.66 13.71
N ASN A 9 39.85 -25.79 13.05
CA ASN A 9 40.17 -27.16 13.49
C ASN A 9 39.39 -27.68 14.71
N PHE A 10 38.19 -27.18 14.94
CA PHE A 10 37.27 -27.78 15.91
C PHE A 10 36.90 -29.21 15.49
N HIS A 11 36.99 -30.17 16.40
CA HIS A 11 36.64 -31.59 16.16
C HIS A 11 35.61 -32.04 17.19
N ILE A 12 34.47 -32.54 16.72
CA ILE A 12 33.38 -33.03 17.57
C ILE A 12 33.61 -34.52 17.83
N LYS A 13 33.49 -34.95 19.10
CA LYS A 13 33.49 -36.38 19.44
C LYS A 13 32.14 -37.01 19.04
N PRO A 14 32.11 -38.21 18.43
CA PRO A 14 30.86 -38.90 18.14
C PRO A 14 30.00 -39.04 19.41
N GLY A 15 28.75 -38.59 19.36
CA GLY A 15 27.80 -38.62 20.48
C GLY A 15 27.62 -37.30 21.26
N SER A 16 28.12 -36.17 20.76
CA SER A 16 27.94 -34.85 21.39
C SER A 16 26.59 -34.21 20.98
N GLU A 17 25.76 -33.77 21.93
CA GLU A 17 24.48 -33.05 21.67
C GLU A 17 24.70 -31.55 21.42
N PHE A 18 25.23 -31.18 20.24
CA PHE A 18 25.33 -29.78 19.83
C PHE A 18 24.38 -29.51 18.65
N LEU A 19 23.42 -28.60 18.86
CA LEU A 19 22.56 -28.04 17.80
C LEU A 19 23.19 -26.73 17.34
N ALA A 20 23.95 -26.76 16.24
CA ALA A 20 24.42 -25.56 15.56
C ALA A 20 23.80 -25.48 14.17
N GLU A 21 23.18 -24.35 13.86
CA GLU A 21 22.76 -24.02 12.50
C GLU A 21 24.00 -23.52 11.73
N ILE A 22 24.41 -24.25 10.70
CA ILE A 22 25.47 -23.81 9.78
C ILE A 22 24.79 -22.95 8.72
N ARG A 23 25.10 -21.65 8.67
CA ARG A 23 24.76 -20.77 7.55
C ARG A 23 26.01 -20.48 6.74
N ASP A 24 25.93 -20.66 5.42
CA ASP A 24 26.96 -20.19 4.51
C ASP A 24 26.98 -18.65 4.52
N LEU A 25 28.10 -18.09 4.96
CA LEU A 25 28.39 -16.66 4.79
C LEU A 25 28.64 -16.42 3.30
N GLY A 26 27.58 -16.00 2.60
CA GLY A 26 27.63 -15.63 1.19
C GLY A 26 28.72 -14.58 0.89
N GLU A 27 29.30 -14.70 -0.30
CA GLU A 27 30.44 -13.94 -0.79
C GLU A 27 30.35 -12.42 -0.53
N SER A 28 31.48 -11.87 -0.09
CA SER A 28 31.65 -10.49 0.34
C SER A 28 31.45 -9.47 -0.79
N ASN A 29 30.29 -8.83 -0.84
CA ASN A 29 30.16 -7.49 -1.43
C ASN A 29 30.31 -6.43 -0.34
N GLY A 30 31.47 -6.35 0.32
CA GLY A 30 31.82 -5.26 1.25
C GLY A 30 30.71 -4.85 2.23
N GLY A 31 29.88 -5.81 2.66
CA GLY A 31 28.67 -5.54 3.40
C GLY A 31 29.03 -5.22 4.83
N ARG A 32 28.88 -3.95 5.22
CA ARG A 32 28.84 -3.61 6.64
C ARG A 32 27.69 -4.40 7.26
N GLU A 33 27.99 -5.19 8.28
CA GLU A 33 26.95 -5.77 9.12
C GLU A 33 26.33 -4.65 9.95
N GLY A 34 25.01 -4.49 9.87
CA GLY A 34 24.31 -3.38 10.50
C GLY A 34 22.80 -3.45 10.27
N LEU A 35 22.04 -2.67 11.04
CA LEU A 35 20.61 -2.47 10.79
C LEU A 35 20.46 -1.32 9.80
N PHE A 36 19.81 -1.59 8.66
CA PHE A 36 19.57 -0.60 7.61
C PHE A 36 18.08 -0.34 7.40
N LEU A 37 17.71 0.92 7.29
CA LEU A 37 16.44 1.37 6.71
C LEU A 37 16.54 1.24 5.19
N THR A 38 16.11 0.09 4.69
CA THR A 38 16.12 -0.24 3.26
C THR A 38 14.96 0.39 2.51
N GLU A 39 13.80 0.53 3.16
CA GLU A 39 12.56 1.00 2.57
C GLU A 39 11.87 2.03 3.46
N HIS A 40 11.45 3.13 2.85
CA HIS A 40 10.71 4.19 3.52
C HIS A 40 9.51 4.59 2.65
N HIS A 41 8.30 4.34 3.13
CA HIS A 41 7.09 4.75 2.42
C HIS A 41 6.94 6.27 2.38
N ILE A 42 6.54 6.78 1.21
CA ILE A 42 6.25 8.19 0.99
C ILE A 42 4.73 8.36 1.05
N TYR A 43 4.26 9.24 1.94
CA TYR A 43 2.83 9.49 2.13
C TYR A 43 2.46 10.95 1.84
N GLY A 44 1.24 11.13 1.33
CA GLY A 44 0.50 12.38 1.35
C GLY A 44 -0.84 12.15 2.07
N SER A 45 -1.95 12.32 1.35
CA SER A 45 -3.28 11.86 1.82
C SER A 45 -3.44 10.33 1.76
N SER A 46 -2.61 9.65 0.97
CA SER A 46 -2.48 8.21 0.84
C SER A 46 -1.03 7.86 0.47
N ARG A 47 -0.68 6.56 0.37
CA ARG A 47 0.67 6.15 -0.04
C ARG A 47 0.91 6.62 -1.48
N LEU A 48 1.98 7.38 -1.67
CA LEU A 48 2.42 7.90 -2.96
C LEU A 48 3.50 7.02 -3.58
N GLY A 49 4.23 6.27 -2.76
CA GLY A 49 5.31 5.42 -3.22
C GLY A 49 6.28 5.03 -2.10
N MET A 50 7.53 4.78 -2.46
CA MET A 50 8.57 4.30 -1.57
C MET A 50 9.95 4.83 -1.98
N GLU A 51 10.77 5.21 -1.01
CA GLU A 51 12.17 5.54 -1.16
C GLU A 51 13.06 4.41 -0.63
N ARG A 52 14.06 4.01 -1.42
CA ARG A 52 15.05 3.00 -1.03
C ARG A 52 16.34 3.67 -0.52
N LYS A 53 16.34 4.07 0.75
CA LYS A 53 17.45 4.85 1.35
C LYS A 53 18.71 4.05 1.65
N ASN A 54 18.57 2.77 2.00
CA ASN A 54 19.67 1.93 2.51
C ASN A 54 20.50 2.64 3.61
N LEU A 55 19.82 3.21 4.60
CA LEU A 55 20.41 4.04 5.65
C LEU A 55 20.71 3.23 6.91
N GLU A 56 21.95 3.23 7.40
CA GLU A 56 22.33 2.58 8.66
C GLU A 56 21.64 3.26 9.88
N ILE A 57 21.03 2.47 10.77
CA ILE A 57 20.18 2.95 11.89
C ILE A 57 20.93 2.95 13.23
N LEU A 58 21.86 2.02 13.41
CA LEU A 58 22.68 1.93 14.61
C LEU A 58 24.07 2.47 14.29
N GLU A 59 24.31 3.73 14.64
CA GLU A 59 25.64 4.31 14.65
C GLU A 59 26.16 4.26 16.10
N GLU A 60 27.35 3.68 16.32
CA GLU A 60 27.96 3.53 17.65
C GLU A 60 28.32 4.87 18.32
N GLU A 61 28.25 5.99 17.57
CA GLU A 61 28.59 7.32 18.05
C GLU A 61 27.48 8.33 17.64
N PRO A 62 27.03 9.23 18.53
CA PRO A 62 26.03 10.24 18.19
C PRO A 62 26.62 11.22 17.18
N ILE A 63 26.16 11.17 15.92
CA ILE A 63 26.62 12.15 14.93
C ILE A 63 26.02 13.52 15.25
N LEU A 64 26.92 14.48 15.49
CA LEU A 64 26.70 15.92 15.37
C LEU A 64 25.80 16.23 14.17
N GLU A 65 24.72 17.00 14.38
CA GLU A 65 23.76 17.50 13.36
C GLU A 65 24.07 17.13 11.90
N ARG A 66 23.20 16.31 11.28
CA ARG A 66 23.19 16.10 9.82
C ARG A 66 23.08 17.46 9.13
N THR A 67 24.22 17.98 8.68
CA THR A 67 24.36 19.29 8.03
C THR A 67 24.33 19.21 6.51
N PHE A 68 24.32 17.98 5.95
CA PHE A 68 24.23 17.72 4.52
C PHE A 68 23.05 16.80 4.19
N PHE A 69 22.21 17.25 3.27
CA PHE A 69 21.14 16.45 2.69
C PHE A 69 21.59 15.97 1.31
N GLU A 70 21.78 14.66 1.16
CA GLU A 70 22.04 14.04 -0.14
C GLU A 70 20.72 13.56 -0.75
N ASN A 71 20.47 13.95 -2.00
CA ASN A 71 19.39 13.41 -2.81
C ASN A 71 20.01 12.50 -3.86
N LYS A 72 19.82 11.18 -3.71
CA LYS A 72 20.19 10.21 -4.72
C LYS A 72 19.07 10.13 -5.75
N VAL A 73 19.44 10.05 -7.03
CA VAL A 73 18.47 9.88 -8.13
C VAL A 73 18.25 8.38 -8.35
N SER A 74 17.05 7.99 -8.75
CA SER A 74 16.61 6.61 -9.04
C SER A 74 16.30 5.76 -7.80
N ASP A 75 16.30 6.34 -6.60
CA ASP A 75 16.01 5.63 -5.35
C ASP A 75 14.55 5.80 -4.88
N LYS A 76 13.84 6.81 -5.40
CA LYS A 76 12.41 7.03 -5.16
C LYS A 76 11.60 6.34 -6.23
N ARG A 77 10.51 5.70 -5.80
CA ARG A 77 9.52 5.03 -6.64
C ARG A 77 8.16 5.62 -6.34
N TYR A 78 7.42 5.99 -7.38
CA TYR A 78 6.10 6.62 -7.28
C TYR A 78 5.04 5.74 -7.93
N GLU A 79 3.91 5.60 -7.25
CA GLU A 79 2.77 4.81 -7.68
C GLU A 79 1.83 5.64 -8.55
N LEU A 80 1.47 5.12 -9.71
CA LEU A 80 0.40 5.62 -10.56
C LEU A 80 -0.80 4.69 -10.42
N SER A 81 -1.79 5.13 -9.64
CA SER A 81 -2.94 4.31 -9.26
C SER A 81 -4.25 4.81 -9.87
N ASN A 82 -5.23 3.91 -10.02
CA ASN A 82 -6.59 4.26 -10.46
C ASN A 82 -7.47 4.75 -9.29
N HIS A 83 -8.78 4.94 -9.56
CA HIS A 83 -9.76 5.42 -8.57
C HIS A 83 -9.96 4.49 -7.37
N LEU A 84 -9.74 3.19 -7.53
CA LEU A 84 -9.79 2.18 -6.46
C LEU A 84 -8.45 2.01 -5.74
N GLY A 85 -7.40 2.70 -6.18
CA GLY A 85 -6.05 2.56 -5.64
C GLY A 85 -5.25 1.40 -6.20
N ASN A 86 -5.69 0.77 -7.30
CA ASN A 86 -4.89 -0.26 -7.98
C ASN A 86 -3.65 0.39 -8.59
N VAL A 87 -2.46 -0.08 -8.22
CA VAL A 87 -1.19 0.42 -8.75
C VAL A 87 -1.00 -0.10 -10.17
N LEU A 88 -1.18 0.77 -11.16
CA LEU A 88 -1.08 0.43 -12.59
C LEU A 88 0.34 0.55 -13.11
N SER A 89 1.12 1.48 -12.58
CA SER A 89 2.53 1.62 -12.92
C SER A 89 3.31 2.22 -11.76
N VAL A 90 4.60 1.90 -11.72
CA VAL A 90 5.54 2.48 -10.77
C VAL A 90 6.71 3.05 -11.55
N ILE A 91 7.03 4.31 -11.29
CA ILE A 91 8.11 5.04 -11.96
C ILE A 91 9.14 5.53 -10.96
N THR A 92 10.39 5.69 -11.38
CA THR A 92 11.41 6.33 -10.53
C THR A 92 11.42 7.86 -10.72
N ASP A 93 12.16 8.56 -9.86
CA ASP A 93 12.48 9.98 -10.03
C ASP A 93 13.52 10.25 -11.14
N ARG A 94 14.04 9.19 -11.79
CA ARG A 94 15.00 9.29 -12.89
C ARG A 94 14.30 9.56 -14.22
N LYS A 95 14.83 10.52 -14.97
CA LYS A 95 14.45 10.78 -16.37
C LYS A 95 15.34 9.97 -17.31
N VAL A 96 14.74 9.27 -18.26
CA VAL A 96 15.44 8.54 -19.32
C VAL A 96 15.44 9.39 -20.58
N SER A 97 16.62 9.63 -21.15
CA SER A 97 16.72 10.36 -22.41
C SER A 97 16.45 9.42 -23.58
N ASN A 98 15.53 9.82 -24.45
CA ASN A 98 15.21 9.14 -25.68
C ASN A 98 16.08 9.66 -26.85
N ALA A 99 16.19 8.86 -27.91
CA ALA A 99 17.00 9.21 -29.09
C ALA A 99 16.53 10.47 -29.84
N ASP A 100 15.26 10.85 -29.65
CA ASP A 100 14.65 12.07 -30.20
C ASP A 100 14.90 13.32 -29.35
N GLY A 101 15.64 13.20 -28.24
CA GLY A 101 15.90 14.27 -27.29
C GLY A 101 14.77 14.52 -26.28
N SER A 102 13.68 13.74 -26.33
CA SER A 102 12.63 13.77 -25.31
C SER A 102 13.07 13.01 -24.03
N PHE A 103 12.32 13.22 -22.95
CA PHE A 103 12.51 12.49 -21.69
C PHE A 103 11.33 11.57 -21.42
N GLY A 104 11.61 10.28 -21.27
CA GLY A 104 10.66 9.29 -20.79
C GLY A 104 10.81 9.04 -19.28
N PRO A 105 9.75 8.52 -18.63
CA PRO A 105 9.86 8.00 -17.27
C PRO A 105 10.64 6.68 -17.27
N ASP A 106 11.38 6.44 -16.19
CA ASP A 106 11.95 5.13 -15.90
C ASP A 106 10.90 4.26 -15.19
N VAL A 107 10.36 3.27 -15.90
CA VAL A 107 9.26 2.42 -15.41
C VAL A 107 9.84 1.16 -14.76
N VAL A 108 9.51 0.94 -13.48
CA VAL A 108 9.96 -0.24 -12.73
C VAL A 108 8.90 -1.32 -12.57
N ALA A 109 7.62 -0.95 -12.64
CA ALA A 109 6.53 -1.91 -12.68
C ALA A 109 5.37 -1.39 -13.51
N TYR A 110 4.62 -2.30 -14.12
CA TYR A 110 3.33 -2.04 -14.75
C TYR A 110 2.41 -3.23 -14.51
N ASN A 111 1.14 -2.97 -14.24
CA ASN A 111 0.16 -4.00 -13.89
C ASN A 111 -1.22 -3.64 -14.44
N ASP A 112 -1.79 -4.53 -15.23
CA ASP A 112 -3.21 -4.51 -15.56
C ASP A 112 -3.94 -5.61 -14.76
N TYR A 113 -5.11 -5.27 -14.22
CA TYR A 113 -5.88 -6.15 -13.33
C TYR A 113 -7.23 -6.53 -13.92
N TYR A 114 -7.65 -7.78 -13.70
CA TYR A 114 -9.04 -8.20 -13.76
C TYR A 114 -9.82 -7.58 -12.59
N PRO A 115 -11.17 -7.58 -12.63
CA PRO A 115 -11.97 -6.90 -11.60
C PRO A 115 -11.63 -7.29 -10.16
N PHE A 116 -11.34 -8.57 -9.88
CA PHE A 116 -10.98 -9.07 -8.56
C PHE A 116 -9.48 -8.97 -8.23
N GLY A 117 -8.68 -8.29 -9.06
CA GLY A 117 -7.27 -8.05 -8.78
C GLY A 117 -6.28 -9.06 -9.32
N MET A 118 -6.74 -10.03 -10.14
CA MET A 118 -5.82 -10.96 -10.81
C MET A 118 -5.05 -10.20 -11.89
N LEU A 119 -3.73 -10.39 -11.96
CA LEU A 119 -2.91 -9.78 -13.00
C LEU A 119 -3.28 -10.33 -14.39
N LEU A 120 -3.39 -9.45 -15.39
CA LEU A 120 -3.66 -9.86 -16.77
C LEU A 120 -2.40 -10.51 -17.38
N PRO A 121 -2.51 -11.72 -17.96
CA PRO A 121 -1.41 -12.35 -18.65
C PRO A 121 -0.78 -11.44 -19.71
N ASN A 122 0.55 -11.37 -19.75
CA ASN A 122 1.34 -10.55 -20.68
C ASN A 122 1.10 -9.03 -20.59
N ARG A 123 0.39 -8.56 -19.55
CA ARG A 123 0.11 -7.14 -19.31
C ARG A 123 0.46 -6.73 -17.88
N HIS A 124 1.47 -7.39 -17.34
CA HIS A 124 2.13 -6.99 -16.10
C HIS A 124 3.63 -7.27 -16.23
N GLY A 125 4.42 -6.63 -15.38
CA GLY A 125 5.86 -6.82 -15.30
C GLY A 125 6.44 -6.00 -14.18
N ASN A 126 7.47 -6.56 -13.54
CA ASN A 126 8.12 -5.95 -12.39
C ASN A 126 9.64 -6.16 -12.50
N SER A 127 10.39 -5.07 -12.63
CA SER A 127 11.85 -5.11 -12.82
C SER A 127 12.63 -5.14 -11.50
N GLY A 128 11.96 -5.14 -10.36
CA GLY A 128 12.57 -5.41 -9.05
C GLY A 128 11.54 -5.83 -8.02
N ASP A 129 11.93 -5.86 -6.75
CA ASP A 129 11.04 -6.31 -5.67
C ASP A 129 10.05 -5.20 -5.25
N TYR A 130 9.18 -4.76 -6.15
CA TYR A 130 8.05 -3.91 -5.78
C TYR A 130 6.83 -4.77 -5.47
N ARG A 131 6.36 -4.76 -4.22
CA ARG A 131 5.37 -5.73 -3.75
C ARG A 131 3.95 -5.20 -3.63
N TYR A 132 3.68 -3.92 -3.90
CA TYR A 132 2.33 -3.39 -3.81
C TYR A 132 1.61 -3.40 -5.15
N GLY A 133 0.30 -3.64 -5.16
CA GLY A 133 -0.46 -3.81 -6.40
C GLY A 133 -1.93 -3.44 -6.29
N PHE A 134 -2.79 -4.45 -6.27
CA PHE A 134 -4.25 -4.27 -6.24
C PHE A 134 -4.71 -3.54 -4.97
N GLN A 135 -5.55 -2.51 -5.13
CA GLN A 135 -6.02 -1.60 -4.08
C GLN A 135 -4.91 -1.09 -3.12
N GLY A 136 -3.68 -0.96 -3.62
CA GLY A 136 -2.52 -0.53 -2.85
C GLY A 136 -2.07 -1.54 -1.78
N GLN A 137 -2.62 -2.74 -1.76
CA GLN A 137 -2.25 -3.78 -0.81
C GLN A 137 -0.99 -4.51 -1.26
N GLU A 138 -0.35 -5.17 -0.31
CA GLU A 138 0.87 -5.94 -0.52
C GLU A 138 0.54 -7.30 -1.14
N MET A 139 1.28 -7.69 -2.17
CA MET A 139 1.21 -9.00 -2.80
C MET A 139 2.23 -9.91 -2.12
N ASP A 140 1.74 -11.02 -1.58
CA ASP A 140 2.56 -12.07 -1.00
C ASP A 140 2.72 -13.21 -2.03
N ASN A 141 3.81 -13.13 -2.80
CA ASN A 141 4.05 -14.08 -3.87
C ASN A 141 4.58 -15.44 -3.36
N GLU A 142 4.95 -15.55 -2.08
CA GLU A 142 5.55 -16.77 -1.50
C GLU A 142 4.50 -17.87 -1.29
N VAL A 143 3.24 -17.47 -1.08
CA VAL A 143 2.17 -18.40 -0.69
C VAL A 143 1.45 -19.03 -1.89
N LYS A 144 1.16 -18.26 -2.95
CA LYS A 144 0.38 -18.72 -4.12
C LYS A 144 0.99 -18.34 -5.47
N GLY A 145 2.25 -17.92 -5.47
CA GLY A 145 2.90 -17.35 -6.65
C GLY A 145 2.43 -15.93 -6.93
N GLU A 146 2.92 -15.39 -8.05
CA GLU A 146 2.78 -13.99 -8.41
C GLU A 146 1.33 -13.51 -8.45
N GLY A 147 1.02 -12.48 -7.66
CA GLY A 147 -0.25 -11.76 -7.70
C GLY A 147 -1.47 -12.58 -7.26
N ASN A 148 -1.29 -13.74 -6.62
CA ASN A 148 -2.38 -14.65 -6.23
C ASN A 148 -2.68 -14.67 -4.73
N SER A 149 -1.93 -13.92 -3.93
CA SER A 149 -2.21 -13.67 -2.52
C SER A 149 -2.00 -12.20 -2.23
N ILE A 150 -3.06 -11.50 -1.86
CA ILE A 150 -3.02 -10.07 -1.55
C ILE A 150 -3.34 -9.91 -0.06
N ASN A 151 -2.41 -9.31 0.66
CA ASN A 151 -2.48 -9.18 2.11
C ASN A 151 -3.27 -7.92 2.50
N TYR A 152 -4.45 -8.13 3.07
CA TYR A 152 -5.16 -7.10 3.80
C TYR A 152 -4.93 -7.31 5.30
N LYS A 153 -5.07 -6.25 6.09
CA LYS A 153 -4.75 -6.26 7.52
C LYS A 153 -5.36 -7.42 8.31
N TYR A 154 -6.59 -7.80 8.02
CA TYR A 154 -7.29 -8.86 8.75
C TYR A 154 -7.36 -10.18 7.99
N ARG A 155 -7.24 -10.16 6.66
CA ARG A 155 -7.47 -11.34 5.80
C ARG A 155 -6.61 -11.30 4.55
N MET A 156 -6.27 -12.46 4.02
CA MET A 156 -5.60 -12.60 2.72
C MET A 156 -6.62 -12.88 1.62
N HIS A 157 -6.56 -12.12 0.53
CA HIS A 157 -7.43 -12.24 -0.63
C HIS A 157 -6.79 -13.10 -1.73
N ASP A 158 -7.55 -14.06 -2.27
CA ASP A 158 -7.19 -14.79 -3.50
C ASP A 158 -7.94 -14.18 -4.69
N PRO A 159 -7.26 -13.40 -5.54
CA PRO A 159 -7.90 -12.67 -6.63
C PRO A 159 -8.38 -13.57 -7.78
N ARG A 160 -7.90 -14.81 -7.87
CA ARG A 160 -8.35 -15.77 -8.89
C ARG A 160 -9.77 -16.25 -8.62
N VAL A 161 -10.12 -16.37 -7.34
CA VAL A 161 -11.44 -16.80 -6.88
C VAL A 161 -12.31 -15.60 -6.47
N GLY A 162 -11.69 -14.45 -6.19
CA GLY A 162 -12.40 -13.27 -5.74
C GLY A 162 -12.92 -13.41 -4.30
N ARG A 163 -12.18 -14.13 -3.44
CA ARG A 163 -12.62 -14.47 -2.06
C ARG A 163 -11.49 -14.33 -1.05
N PHE A 164 -11.84 -14.15 0.21
CA PHE A 164 -10.87 -14.23 1.31
C PHE A 164 -10.54 -15.67 1.66
N PHE A 165 -9.31 -15.89 2.13
CA PHE A 165 -8.84 -17.18 2.62
C PHE A 165 -9.40 -17.52 4.02
N ALA A 166 -9.81 -16.51 4.79
CA ALA A 166 -10.33 -16.65 6.15
C ALA A 166 -11.74 -16.05 6.28
N ARG A 167 -12.49 -16.52 7.27
CA ARG A 167 -13.81 -15.99 7.63
C ARG A 167 -13.69 -14.53 8.08
N ASP A 168 -14.72 -13.75 7.76
CA ASP A 168 -14.87 -12.37 8.22
C ASP A 168 -14.97 -12.30 9.75
N PRO A 169 -14.13 -11.50 10.44
CA PRO A 169 -14.30 -11.22 11.86
C PRO A 169 -15.65 -10.60 12.23
N LEU A 170 -16.33 -9.97 11.26
CA LEU A 170 -17.63 -9.31 11.45
C LEU A 170 -18.81 -10.12 10.89
N GLU A 171 -18.62 -11.39 10.50
CA GLU A 171 -19.67 -12.23 9.90
C GLU A 171 -21.00 -12.19 10.66
N ASP A 172 -20.96 -12.21 12.00
CA ASP A 172 -22.17 -12.21 12.84
C ASP A 172 -23.03 -10.96 12.65
N SER A 173 -22.42 -9.83 12.28
CA SER A 173 -23.11 -8.56 11.99
C SER A 173 -23.76 -8.55 10.60
N TYR A 174 -23.36 -9.46 9.71
CA TYR A 174 -23.71 -9.47 8.29
C TYR A 174 -24.22 -10.84 7.85
N ALA A 175 -25.26 -11.35 8.52
CA ALA A 175 -25.82 -12.68 8.26
C ALA A 175 -26.31 -12.91 6.81
N TRP A 176 -26.57 -11.84 6.06
CA TRP A 176 -26.96 -11.91 4.64
C TRP A 176 -25.76 -12.00 3.68
N ASN A 177 -24.54 -11.80 4.15
CA ASN A 177 -23.33 -11.78 3.35
C ASN A 177 -22.47 -13.01 3.62
N SER A 178 -21.70 -13.44 2.63
CA SER A 178 -20.80 -14.59 2.82
C SER A 178 -19.57 -14.16 3.63
N PRO A 179 -19.12 -14.95 4.62
CA PRO A 179 -17.90 -14.64 5.39
C PRO A 179 -16.61 -14.61 4.56
N TYR A 180 -16.66 -15.06 3.32
CA TYR A 180 -15.51 -15.09 2.42
C TYR A 180 -15.64 -14.10 1.27
N VAL A 181 -16.72 -13.30 1.23
CA VAL A 181 -16.94 -12.35 0.13
C VAL A 181 -15.83 -11.31 0.11
N PHE A 182 -15.39 -10.93 -1.09
CA PHE A 182 -14.50 -9.79 -1.26
C PHE A 182 -15.32 -8.58 -1.72
N SER A 183 -15.22 -7.47 -1.00
CA SER A 183 -15.86 -6.19 -1.32
C SER A 183 -17.35 -6.32 -1.70
N SER A 184 -18.10 -7.23 -1.08
CA SER A 184 -19.51 -7.53 -1.42
C SER A 184 -19.77 -7.74 -2.93
N ASN A 185 -18.76 -8.24 -3.67
CA ASN A 185 -18.73 -8.34 -5.13
C ASN A 185 -18.86 -7.00 -5.91
N ARG A 186 -18.68 -5.86 -5.24
CA ARG A 186 -18.68 -4.51 -5.82
C ARG A 186 -17.26 -4.03 -6.13
N VAL A 187 -16.54 -4.76 -6.97
CA VAL A 187 -15.09 -4.54 -7.20
C VAL A 187 -14.75 -3.46 -8.24
N ILE A 188 -15.76 -2.82 -8.82
CA ILE A 188 -15.59 -1.73 -9.80
C ILE A 188 -15.72 -0.35 -9.14
N ASP A 189 -16.59 -0.23 -8.15
CA ASP A 189 -16.95 1.00 -7.45
C ASP A 189 -16.69 0.95 -5.94
N GLY A 190 -16.42 -0.25 -5.39
CA GLY A 190 -16.04 -0.49 -4.00
C GLY A 190 -14.58 -0.91 -3.84
N ALA A 191 -13.87 -0.23 -2.95
CA ALA A 191 -12.58 -0.64 -2.42
C ALA A 191 -12.77 -1.43 -1.12
N GLU A 192 -12.00 -2.48 -0.89
CA GLU A 192 -12.08 -3.30 0.32
C GLU A 192 -11.37 -2.64 1.50
N LEU A 193 -12.04 -2.51 2.64
CA LEU A 193 -11.52 -1.87 3.83
C LEU A 193 -10.72 -2.86 4.67
N GLU A 194 -9.42 -2.97 4.40
CA GLU A 194 -8.50 -3.74 5.25
C GLU A 194 -8.90 -5.21 5.44
N GLY A 195 -9.84 -5.73 4.64
CA GLY A 195 -10.40 -7.06 4.79
C GLY A 195 -11.54 -7.12 5.80
N LEU A 196 -12.35 -6.08 5.94
CA LEU A 196 -13.60 -6.07 6.71
C LEU A 196 -14.80 -5.89 5.76
N GLU A 197 -14.93 -4.74 5.11
CA GLU A 197 -16.08 -4.43 4.26
C GLU A 197 -15.77 -3.59 3.03
N ALA A 198 -16.68 -3.62 2.04
CA ALA A 198 -16.64 -2.76 0.87
C ALA A 198 -16.89 -1.28 1.23
N LYS A 199 -16.03 -0.40 0.73
CA LYS A 199 -16.18 1.05 0.75
C LYS A 199 -16.35 1.59 -0.66
N THR A 200 -17.48 2.22 -0.92
CA THR A 200 -17.66 3.00 -2.14
C THR A 200 -16.75 4.22 -2.11
N VAL A 201 -15.95 4.39 -3.16
CA VAL A 201 -15.08 5.56 -3.35
C VAL A 201 -15.70 6.46 -4.41
N ILE A 202 -16.09 7.67 -4.04
CA ILE A 202 -16.66 8.67 -4.96
C ILE A 202 -15.73 9.87 -5.00
N ASN A 203 -15.27 10.23 -6.21
CA ASN A 203 -14.54 11.47 -6.46
C ASN A 203 -15.48 12.46 -7.15
N TYR A 204 -15.59 13.68 -6.63
CA TYR A 204 -16.38 14.74 -7.25
C TYR A 204 -15.61 16.07 -7.29
N TRP A 205 -15.98 16.91 -8.25
CA TRP A 205 -15.38 18.22 -8.50
C TRP A 205 -16.33 19.31 -8.04
N ASP A 206 -15.89 20.13 -7.08
CA ASP A 206 -16.69 21.26 -6.58
C ASP A 206 -15.97 22.58 -6.82
N GLN A 207 -16.71 23.55 -7.35
CA GLN A 207 -16.30 24.94 -7.40
C GLN A 207 -16.83 25.66 -6.17
N HIS A 208 -15.94 26.10 -5.27
CA HIS A 208 -16.36 26.87 -4.11
C HIS A 208 -16.63 28.34 -4.49
N GLN A 209 -17.39 29.04 -3.64
CA GLN A 209 -17.83 30.43 -3.84
C GLN A 209 -16.69 31.43 -4.06
N ASN A 210 -15.45 31.09 -3.70
CA ASN A 210 -14.26 31.90 -3.92
C ASN A 210 -13.62 31.70 -5.32
N GLY A 211 -14.22 30.87 -6.18
CA GLY A 211 -13.76 30.59 -7.53
C GLY A 211 -12.65 29.53 -7.62
N ASP A 212 -12.22 28.96 -6.50
CA ASP A 212 -11.24 27.88 -6.48
C ASP A 212 -11.91 26.51 -6.75
N TRP A 213 -11.18 25.64 -7.45
CA TRP A 213 -11.60 24.26 -7.73
C TRP A 213 -11.02 23.30 -6.70
N TYR A 214 -11.89 22.41 -6.19
CA TYR A 214 -11.55 21.41 -5.19
C TYR A 214 -11.85 20.02 -5.74
N VAL A 215 -10.92 19.10 -5.51
CA VAL A 215 -11.18 17.66 -5.68
C VAL A 215 -11.51 17.09 -4.31
N SER A 216 -12.70 16.54 -4.20
CA SER A 216 -13.17 15.85 -3.01
C SER A 216 -13.15 14.36 -3.26
N ARG A 217 -12.34 13.63 -2.50
CA ARG A 217 -12.43 12.16 -2.42
C ARG A 217 -13.25 11.81 -1.19
N SER A 218 -14.40 11.19 -1.40
CA SER A 218 -15.22 10.63 -0.35
C SER A 218 -15.10 9.12 -0.33
N ILE A 219 -14.95 8.56 0.87
CA ILE A 219 -14.89 7.13 1.09
C ILE A 219 -16.02 6.78 2.05
N SER A 220 -17.05 6.11 1.54
CA SER A 220 -18.26 5.72 2.28
C SER A 220 -18.30 4.19 2.44
N ALA A 221 -18.49 3.67 3.65
CA ALA A 221 -18.79 2.24 3.86
C ALA A 221 -20.29 2.04 3.64
N VAL A 222 -20.70 1.23 2.65
CA VAL A 222 -22.11 1.10 2.27
C VAL A 222 -22.82 0.05 3.12
N SER A 223 -23.92 0.41 3.78
CA SER A 223 -24.88 -0.59 4.26
C SER A 223 -25.72 -1.09 3.09
N ASP A 224 -25.80 -2.40 2.90
CA ASP A 224 -26.54 -3.02 1.77
C ASP A 224 -28.06 -2.78 1.83
N ASP A 225 -28.59 -2.31 2.97
CA ASP A 225 -30.00 -1.96 3.15
C ASP A 225 -30.38 -0.57 2.61
N GLY A 226 -29.40 0.23 2.17
CA GLY A 226 -29.62 1.59 1.64
C GLY A 226 -30.07 2.63 2.67
N GLU A 227 -30.11 2.28 3.96
CA GLU A 227 -30.72 3.06 5.03
C GLU A 227 -29.82 3.19 6.29
N GLY A 228 -28.50 3.02 6.15
CA GLY A 228 -27.54 3.18 7.25
C GLY A 228 -26.98 4.61 7.39
N ASP A 229 -26.51 4.97 8.58
CA ASP A 229 -25.61 6.11 8.76
C ASP A 229 -24.20 5.71 8.33
N PHE A 230 -23.62 6.42 7.35
CA PHE A 230 -22.32 6.09 6.76
C PHE A 230 -21.21 6.89 7.44
N VAL A 231 -20.07 6.25 7.68
CA VAL A 231 -18.83 6.97 8.01
C VAL A 231 -18.19 7.42 6.70
N VAL A 232 -18.14 8.73 6.49
CA VAL A 232 -17.55 9.33 5.28
C VAL A 232 -16.30 10.11 5.65
N GLU A 233 -15.18 9.74 5.03
CA GLU A 233 -13.97 10.55 5.07
C GLU A 233 -13.89 11.38 3.79
N VAL A 234 -13.92 12.71 3.92
CA VAL A 234 -13.78 13.65 2.81
C VAL A 234 -12.38 14.25 2.84
N TYR A 235 -11.70 14.14 1.71
CA TYR A 235 -10.37 14.71 1.47
C TYR A 235 -10.51 15.86 0.47
N ASN A 236 -10.24 17.08 0.89
CA ASN A 236 -10.35 18.26 0.04
C ASN A 236 -8.97 18.69 -0.48
N TYR A 237 -8.81 18.71 -1.81
CA TYR A 237 -7.59 19.13 -2.49
C TYR A 237 -7.81 20.43 -3.28
N LYS A 238 -7.04 21.48 -3.00
CA LYS A 238 -7.08 22.71 -3.79
C LYS A 238 -6.28 22.53 -5.06
N VAL A 239 -6.92 22.65 -6.22
CA VAL A 239 -6.26 22.44 -7.52
C VAL A 239 -5.29 23.58 -7.84
N LYS A 240 -5.66 24.82 -7.54
CA LYS A 240 -4.94 26.03 -7.97
C LYS A 240 -3.49 26.10 -7.48
N ASP A 241 -3.25 25.60 -6.26
CA ASP A 241 -1.95 25.67 -5.58
C ASP A 241 -1.38 24.27 -5.27
N ASN A 242 -2.03 23.21 -5.77
CA ASN A 242 -1.70 21.80 -5.46
C ASN A 242 -1.63 21.49 -3.96
N THR A 243 -2.47 22.14 -3.15
CA THR A 243 -2.40 22.09 -1.69
C THR A 243 -3.48 21.18 -1.12
N PHE A 244 -3.10 20.25 -0.24
CA PHE A 244 -4.05 19.53 0.61
C PHE A 244 -4.60 20.45 1.68
N ILE A 245 -5.92 20.58 1.78
CA ILE A 245 -6.54 21.58 2.66
C ILE A 245 -6.95 20.94 3.98
N ASN A 246 -7.71 19.84 3.92
CA ASN A 246 -8.10 19.11 5.12
C ASN A 246 -8.59 17.68 4.82
N LYS A 247 -8.56 16.87 5.88
CA LYS A 247 -9.28 15.60 6.01
C LYS A 247 -10.39 15.82 7.04
N GLN A 248 -11.64 15.53 6.68
CA GLN A 248 -12.77 15.60 7.60
C GLN A 248 -13.48 14.25 7.66
N LYS A 249 -13.76 13.78 8.88
CA LYS A 249 -14.49 12.54 9.14
C LYS A 249 -15.90 12.88 9.59
N TYR A 250 -16.88 12.34 8.89
CA TYR A 250 -18.30 12.48 9.18
C TYR A 250 -18.81 11.11 9.63
N SER A 251 -19.56 11.08 10.73
CA SER A 251 -20.12 9.84 11.29
C SER A 251 -21.52 9.54 10.76
N GLN A 252 -22.17 10.52 10.11
CA GLN A 252 -23.46 10.36 9.46
C GLN A 252 -23.45 11.19 8.17
N ALA A 253 -23.68 10.55 7.03
CA ALA A 253 -23.83 11.18 5.73
C ALA A 253 -24.67 10.29 4.80
N ARG A 254 -25.46 10.85 3.90
CA ARG A 254 -26.14 10.12 2.82
C ARG A 254 -25.43 10.35 1.50
N ALA A 255 -25.11 9.29 0.77
CA ALA A 255 -24.55 9.34 -0.57
C ALA A 255 -25.61 9.03 -1.64
N TYR A 256 -25.66 9.83 -2.70
CA TYR A 256 -26.52 9.62 -3.86
C TYR A 256 -25.71 9.06 -5.04
N ASN A 257 -26.39 8.39 -5.97
CA ASN A 257 -25.77 7.77 -7.15
C ASN A 257 -25.07 8.77 -8.10
N ASP A 258 -25.42 10.06 -8.01
CA ASP A 258 -24.77 11.15 -8.74
C ASP A 258 -23.49 11.68 -8.04
N GLY A 259 -23.12 11.07 -6.91
CA GLY A 259 -21.96 11.44 -6.11
C GLY A 259 -22.22 12.59 -5.12
N HIS A 260 -23.44 13.11 -5.06
CA HIS A 260 -23.80 14.12 -4.07
C HIS A 260 -23.82 13.52 -2.66
N LEU A 261 -23.38 14.29 -1.67
CA LEU A 261 -23.46 13.93 -0.24
C LEU A 261 -24.40 14.91 0.47
N SER A 262 -25.37 14.39 1.25
CA SER A 262 -26.23 15.22 2.10
C SER A 262 -26.20 14.77 3.56
N GLY A 263 -26.61 15.66 4.47
CA GLY A 263 -26.76 15.33 5.89
C GLY A 263 -25.45 15.10 6.65
N LEU A 264 -24.32 15.60 6.14
CA LEU A 264 -22.99 15.49 6.77
C LEU A 264 -22.98 16.05 8.20
N LYS A 265 -22.84 15.18 9.21
CA LYS A 265 -22.59 15.59 10.61
C LYS A 265 -21.15 15.26 11.01
N THR A 266 -20.44 16.29 11.46
CA THR A 266 -19.05 16.18 11.89
C THR A 266 -18.93 15.25 13.09
N ALA A 267 -17.94 14.34 13.05
CA ALA A 267 -17.55 13.55 14.21
C ALA A 267 -16.75 14.44 15.19
N ALA A 268 -17.43 15.37 15.87
CA ALA A 268 -16.86 16.11 16.98
C ALA A 268 -17.50 15.63 18.29
N ASN A 269 -16.66 15.03 19.14
CA ASN A 269 -16.89 14.61 20.53
C ASN A 269 -17.59 13.26 20.76
N TYR A 270 -16.92 12.18 20.37
CA TYR A 270 -16.96 10.96 21.20
C TYR A 270 -15.69 10.96 22.07
N SER A 271 -15.88 11.28 23.35
CA SER A 271 -14.92 11.05 24.45
C SER A 271 -14.82 9.57 24.78
#